data_AF-A0A3C1BPL7-F1
#
_entry.id   AF-A0A3C1BPL7-F1
#
_cell.length_a   1.000
_cell.length_b   1.000
_cell.length_c   1.000
_cell.angle_alpha   90.00
_cell.angle_beta   90.00
_cell.angle_gamma   90.00
#
_symmetry.space_group_name_H-M   'P 1'
#
loop_
_entity.id
_entity.type
_entity.pdbx_description
1 polymer ?
#
loop_
_entity_poly.entity_id
_entity_poly.type
_entity_poly.pdbx_seq_one_letter_code
_entity_poly.pdbx_strand_id
1 'polypeptide(L)'
;MTDIQGIIVVICIAAVILNLPFGYLRRFTRRFSLAWFACIHIPIVFIAIIRISTHTPWAFAPLFLALGIMGQIIGHRLPIGQKE
;
A
#
# COMPACT_ATOMS: atom_id res chain seq x y z
N MET A 1 -18.10 -20.06 3.90
CA MET A 1 -16.83 -19.95 4.67
C MET A 1 -15.64 -19.52 3.80
N THR A 2 -15.85 -19.02 2.57
CA THR A 2 -14.79 -18.67 1.60
C THR A 2 -14.69 -17.16 1.33
N ASP A 3 -15.73 -16.39 1.64
CA ASP A 3 -15.86 -15.01 1.16
C ASP A 3 -14.91 -14.04 1.88
N ILE A 4 -14.83 -14.13 3.22
CA ILE A 4 -13.95 -13.27 4.02
C ILE A 4 -12.48 -13.56 3.73
N GLN A 5 -12.11 -14.83 3.56
CA GLN A 5 -10.72 -15.20 3.23
C GLN A 5 -10.32 -14.67 1.85
N GLY A 6 -11.20 -14.77 0.86
CA GLY A 6 -10.98 -14.20 -0.47
C GLY A 6 -10.79 -12.68 -0.42
N ILE A 7 -11.63 -11.97 0.33
CA ILE A 7 -11.53 -10.51 0.53
C ILE A 7 -10.17 -10.14 1.15
N ILE A 8 -9.73 -10.84 2.19
CA ILE A 8 -8.45 -10.56 2.86
C ILE A 8 -7.29 -10.70 1.86
N VAL A 9 -7.29 -11.75 1.04
CA VAL A 9 -6.27 -11.96 0.01
C VAL A 9 -6.26 -10.82 -1.01
N VAL A 10 -7.44 -10.38 -1.46
CA VAL A 10 -7.56 -9.23 -2.37
C VAL A 10 -7.00 -7.95 -1.74
N ILE A 11 -7.31 -7.68 -0.46
CA ILE A 11 -6.78 -6.51 0.26
C ILE A 11 -5.25 -6.60 0.41
N CYS A 12 -4.72 -7.78 0.72
CA CYS A 12 -3.27 -8.02 0.81
C CYS A 12 -2.56 -7.72 -0.52
N ILE A 13 -3.10 -8.25 -1.63
CA ILE A 13 -2.56 -8.03 -2.97
C ILE A 13 -2.65 -6.54 -3.32
N ALA A 14 -3.80 -5.91 -3.09
CA ALA A 14 -3.99 -4.48 -3.32
C ALA A 14 -3.02 -3.64 -2.48
N ALA A 15 -2.79 -3.99 -1.22
CA ALA A 15 -1.85 -3.28 -0.35
C ALA A 15 -0.43 -3.30 -0.94
N VAL A 16 0.05 -4.44 -1.43
CA VAL A 16 1.39 -4.52 -2.04
C VAL A 16 1.43 -3.80 -3.37
N ILE A 17 0.47 -4.05 -4.27
CA ILE A 17 0.44 -3.48 -5.62
C ILE A 17 0.32 -1.97 -5.58
N LEU A 18 -0.50 -1.42 -4.67
CA LEU A 18 -0.60 0.04 -4.51
C LEU A 18 0.65 0.60 -3.87
N ASN A 19 1.19 -0.02 -2.82
CA ASN A 19 2.34 0.57 -2.14
C ASN A 19 3.64 0.50 -2.97
N LEU A 20 3.75 -0.36 -3.97
CA LEU A 20 4.90 -0.43 -4.88
C LEU A 20 5.14 0.87 -5.70
N PRO A 21 4.20 1.34 -6.56
CA PRO A 21 4.38 2.58 -7.33
C PRO A 21 4.44 3.81 -6.42
N PHE A 22 3.69 3.83 -5.32
CA PHE A 22 3.75 4.93 -4.35
C PHE A 22 5.11 4.97 -3.63
N GLY A 23 5.71 3.81 -3.33
CA GLY A 23 7.08 3.72 -2.79
C GLY A 23 8.14 4.22 -3.77
N TYR A 24 7.98 3.92 -5.06
CA TYR A 24 8.82 4.42 -6.13
C TYR A 24 8.67 5.94 -6.31
N LEU A 25 7.43 6.44 -6.40
CA LEU A 25 7.15 7.87 -6.56
C LEU A 25 7.67 8.68 -5.38
N ARG A 26 7.59 8.12 -4.16
CA ARG A 26 8.14 8.72 -2.94
C ARG A 26 9.66 8.97 -3.01
N ARG A 27 10.40 8.29 -3.89
CA ARG A 27 11.82 8.56 -4.13
C ARG A 27 12.05 9.93 -4.76
N PHE A 28 11.12 10.40 -5.58
CA PHE A 28 11.23 11.67 -6.32
C PHE A 28 10.60 12.86 -5.58
N THR A 29 9.95 12.62 -4.44
CA THR A 29 9.33 13.67 -3.64
C THR A 29 10.24 14.10 -2.48
N ARG A 30 10.25 15.40 -2.16
CA ARG A 30 10.98 15.91 -0.98
C ARG A 30 10.29 15.41 0.29
N ARG A 31 11.07 14.88 1.23
CA ARG A 31 10.56 14.47 2.56
C ARG A 31 9.84 15.65 3.21
N PHE A 32 8.70 15.38 3.85
CA PHE A 32 7.79 16.38 4.44
C PHE A 32 7.12 17.36 3.46
N SER A 33 7.20 17.13 2.15
CA SER A 33 6.34 17.83 1.19
C SER A 33 4.92 17.27 1.20
N LEU A 34 3.94 18.07 0.76
CA LEU A 34 2.57 17.61 0.50
C LEU A 34 2.53 16.37 -0.40
N ALA A 35 3.42 16.31 -1.40
CA ALA A 35 3.53 15.14 -2.29
C ALA A 35 4.01 13.88 -1.56
N TRP A 36 4.96 14.02 -0.62
CA TRP A 36 5.42 12.90 0.21
C TRP A 36 4.32 12.42 1.17
N PHE A 37 3.59 13.35 1.77
CA PHE A 37 2.45 13.06 2.63
C PHE A 37 1.35 12.31 1.87
N ALA A 38 0.98 12.80 0.69
CA ALA A 38 0.01 12.16 -0.18
C ALA A 38 0.45 10.74 -0.57
N CYS A 39 1.74 10.52 -0.86
CA CYS A 39 2.25 9.19 -1.22
C CYS A 39 2.07 8.15 -0.11
N ILE A 40 2.04 8.57 1.16
CA ILE A 40 1.84 7.69 2.31
C ILE A 40 0.35 7.55 2.64
N HIS A 41 -0.40 8.66 2.61
CA HIS A 41 -1.80 8.67 3.05
C HIS A 41 -2.76 8.10 2.00
N ILE A 42 -2.52 8.30 0.70
CA ILE A 42 -3.40 7.77 -0.34
C ILE A 42 -3.52 6.24 -0.26
N PRO A 43 -2.41 5.46 -0.18
CA PRO A 43 -2.51 4.01 -0.01
C PRO A 43 -3.21 3.59 1.29
N ILE A 44 -2.93 4.27 2.41
CA ILE A 44 -3.54 3.94 3.72
C ILE A 44 -5.05 4.21 3.70
N VAL A 45 -5.48 5.36 3.19
CA VAL A 45 -6.91 5.72 3.08
C VAL A 45 -7.62 4.76 2.14
N PHE A 46 -7.00 4.40 1.01
CA PHE A 46 -7.59 3.45 0.06
C PHE A 46 -7.83 2.08 0.69
N ILE A 47 -6.84 1.52 1.41
CA ILE A 47 -6.99 0.24 2.11
C ILE A 47 -8.01 0.35 3.25
N ALA A 48 -8.07 1.48 3.96
CA ALA A 48 -9.06 1.72 5.00
C ALA A 48 -10.50 1.71 4.45
N ILE A 49 -10.75 2.35 3.30
CA ILE A 49 -12.06 2.35 2.64
C ILE A 49 -12.48 0.92 2.29
N ILE A 50 -11.61 0.14 1.62
CA ILE A 50 -11.93 -1.25 1.24
C ILE A 50 -12.22 -2.09 2.49
N ARG A 51 -11.41 -1.93 3.55
CA ARG A 51 -11.60 -2.65 4.80
C ARG A 51 -12.96 -2.34 5.44
N ILE A 52 -13.35 -1.07 5.50
CA ILE A 52 -14.62 -0.62 6.08
C ILE A 52 -15.79 -1.16 5.25
N SER A 53 -15.75 -1.02 3.92
CA SER A 53 -16.79 -1.50 3.02
C SER A 53 -16.99 -3.02 3.05
N THR A 54 -15.93 -3.77 3.38
CA THR A 54 -15.96 -5.23 3.45
C THR A 54 -16.17 -5.78 4.87
N HIS A 55 -16.33 -4.91 5.87
CA HIS A 55 -16.46 -5.28 7.28
C HIS A 55 -15.34 -6.22 7.78
N THR A 56 -14.14 -6.08 7.23
CA THR A 56 -13.01 -6.97 7.57
C THR A 56 -12.60 -6.77 9.04
N PRO A 57 -12.38 -7.85 9.83
CA PRO A 57 -12.00 -7.74 11.25
C PRO A 57 -10.75 -6.88 11.49
N TRP A 58 -10.71 -6.18 12.63
CA TRP A 58 -9.57 -5.33 13.01
C TRP A 58 -8.26 -6.13 13.20
N ALA A 59 -8.37 -7.42 13.51
CA ALA A 59 -7.22 -8.32 13.65
C ALA A 59 -6.31 -8.38 12.40
N PHE A 60 -6.84 -8.10 11.20
CA PHE A 60 -6.07 -8.10 9.95
C PHE A 60 -5.49 -6.74 9.57
N ALA A 61 -5.85 -5.65 10.26
CA ALA A 61 -5.30 -4.33 9.97
C ALA A 61 -3.77 -4.26 10.08
N PRO A 62 -3.11 -4.88 11.09
CA PRO A 62 -1.65 -4.92 11.17
C PRO A 62 -1.01 -5.66 9.99
N LEU A 63 -1.67 -6.72 9.49
CA LEU A 63 -1.19 -7.48 8.33
C LEU A 63 -1.18 -6.60 7.07
N PHE A 64 -2.27 -5.89 6.79
CA PHE A 64 -2.35 -4.99 5.63
C PHE A 64 -1.34 -3.85 5.73
N LEU A 65 -1.16 -3.30 6.94
CA LEU A 65 -0.17 -2.27 7.19
C LEU A 65 1.26 -2.78 6.94
N ALA A 66 1.61 -3.97 7.46
CA ALA A 66 2.91 -4.59 7.26
C ALA A 66 3.20 -4.83 5.77
N LEU A 67 2.23 -5.38 5.03
CA LEU A 67 2.34 -5.57 3.58
C LEU A 67 2.46 -4.26 2.80
N GLY A 68 1.72 -3.22 3.21
CA GLY A 68 1.82 -1.89 2.61
C GLY A 68 3.21 -1.28 2.84
N ILE A 69 3.75 -1.36 4.06
CA ILE A 69 5.11 -0.91 4.38
C ILE A 69 6.13 -1.69 3.54
N MET A 70 5.99 -3.01 3.46
CA MET A 70 6.86 -3.86 2.65
C MET A 70 6.83 -3.44 1.17
N GLY A 71 5.65 -3.23 0.59
CA GLY A 71 5.48 -2.73 -0.77
C GLY A 71 6.13 -1.35 -0.98
N GLN A 72 5.98 -0.43 -0.02
CA GLN A 72 6.61 0.90 -0.10
C GLN A 72 8.14 0.82 -0.06
N ILE A 73 8.70 -0.07 0.77
CA ILE A 73 10.16 -0.28 0.85
C ILE A 73 10.66 -0.88 -0.46
N ILE A 74 10.01 -1.93 -0.97
CA ILE A 74 10.39 -2.57 -2.23
C ILE A 74 10.31 -1.57 -3.38
N GLY A 75 9.20 -0.84 -3.49
CA GLY A 75 9.00 0.20 -4.50
C GLY A 75 10.08 1.28 -4.46
N HIS A 76 10.49 1.70 -3.26
CA HIS A 76 11.57 2.67 -3.09
C HIS A 76 12.94 2.14 -3.53
N ARG A 77 13.16 0.82 -3.44
CA ARG A 77 14.40 0.13 -3.83
C ARG A 77 14.45 -0.26 -5.30
N LEU A 78 13.36 -0.13 -6.04
CA LEU A 78 13.34 -0.49 -7.46
C LEU A 78 14.42 0.30 -8.23
N PRO A 79 15.24 -0.38 -9.05
CA PRO A 79 16.23 0.29 -9.88
C PRO A 79 15.49 1.22 -10.84
N ILE A 80 15.98 2.45 -10.97
CA ILE A 80 15.51 3.32 -12.05
C ILE A 80 16.01 2.65 -13.31
N GLY A 81 15.09 2.11 -14.11
CA GLY A 81 15.43 1.63 -15.44
C GLY A 81 16.09 2.78 -16.17
N GLN A 82 17.42 2.73 -16.28
CA GLN A 82 18.17 3.48 -17.27
C GLN A 82 17.70 2.90 -18.61
N LYS A 83 16.62 3.46 -19.15
CA LYS A 83 16.40 3.38 -20.60
C LYS A 83 17.45 4.32 -21.19
N GLU A 84 18.63 3.76 -21.43
CA GLU A 84 19.52 4.25 -22.47
C GLU A 84 18.89 3.97 -23.84
#